data_AF-A0A2Z2N729-F1
#
_entry.id   AF-A0A2Z2N729-F1
#
_cell.length_a   1.000
_cell.length_b   1.000
_cell.length_c   1.000
_cell.angle_alpha   90.00
_cell.angle_beta   90.00
_cell.angle_gamma   90.00
#
_symmetry.space_group_name_H-M   'P 1'
#
loop_
_entity.id
_entity.type
_entity.pdbx_description
1 polymer ?
#
loop_
_entity_poly.entity_id
_entity_poly.type
_entity_poly.pdbx_seq_one_letter_code
_entity_poly.pdbx_strand_id
1 'polypeptide(L)'
;MNSGLLIATLIAIATATYFNYTGKKTEGLIASGIAGGLALSLLLENIPAPIAFTIGAVGTVVFEWYRLKVFSSPQQKPRKGHRS
;
A
#
# COMPACT_ATOMS: atom_id res chain seq x y z
N MET A 1 -2.27 21.89 -7.73
CA MET A 1 -1.38 21.01 -6.96
C MET A 1 -1.31 21.41 -5.49
N ASN A 2 -2.04 20.69 -4.65
CA ASN A 2 -2.07 20.92 -3.20
C ASN A 2 -0.83 20.32 -2.51
N SER A 3 0.10 21.19 -2.10
CA SER A 3 1.37 20.79 -1.45
C SER A 3 1.18 20.01 -0.15
N GLY A 4 0.12 20.28 0.61
CA GLY A 4 -0.20 19.55 1.83
C GLY A 4 -0.59 18.10 1.55
N LEU A 5 -1.43 17.89 0.53
CA LEU A 5 -1.79 16.54 0.06
C LEU A 5 -0.57 15.79 -0.48
N LEU A 6 0.35 16.48 -1.16
CA LEU A 6 1.60 15.87 -1.66
C LEU A 6 2.47 15.34 -0.52
N ILE A 7 2.70 16.14 0.52
CA ILE A 7 3.47 15.71 1.70
C ILE A 7 2.77 14.53 2.39
N ALA A 8 1.44 14.61 2.58
CA ALA A 8 0.67 13.52 3.18
C ALA A 8 0.78 12.21 2.37
N THR A 9 0.75 12.32 1.04
CA THR A 9 0.90 11.16 0.13
C THR A 9 2.27 10.52 0.27
N LEU A 10 3.34 11.32 0.30
CA LEU A 10 4.70 10.80 0.48
C LEU A 10 4.87 10.09 1.82
N ILE A 11 4.33 10.65 2.90
CA ILE A 11 4.35 10.02 4.23
C ILE A 11 3.58 8.70 4.22
N ALA A 12 2.40 8.67 3.58
CA ALA A 12 1.60 7.47 3.45
C ALA A 12 2.33 6.37 2.65
N ILE A 13 2.98 6.72 1.54
CA ILE A 13 3.79 5.80 0.74
C ILE A 13 4.95 5.23 1.57
N ALA A 14 5.68 6.08 2.29
CA ALA A 14 6.79 5.64 3.14
C ALA A 14 6.31 4.67 4.23
N THR A 15 5.17 5.00 4.86
CA THR A 15 4.55 4.17 5.90
C THR A 15 4.07 2.82 5.33
N ALA A 16 3.42 2.82 4.17
CA ALA A 16 2.98 1.61 3.49
C ALA A 16 4.16 0.72 3.11
N THR A 17 5.22 1.32 2.58
CA THR A 17 6.46 0.61 2.22
C THR A 17 7.10 -0.03 3.45
N TYR A 18 7.17 0.70 4.58
CA TYR A 18 7.71 0.18 5.82
C TYR A 18 6.90 -1.01 6.38
N PHE A 19 5.56 -0.92 6.39
CA PHE A 19 4.73 -2.04 6.85
C PHE A 19 4.82 -3.27 5.93
N ASN A 20 4.86 -3.06 4.62
CA ASN A 20 5.08 -4.14 3.66
C ASN A 20 6.46 -4.79 3.84
N TYR A 21 7.51 -4.00 4.11
CA TYR A 21 8.87 -4.50 4.34
C TYR A 21 8.99 -5.31 5.64
N THR A 22 8.29 -4.89 6.71
CA THR A 22 8.29 -5.60 8.00
C THR A 22 7.42 -6.87 8.02
N GLY A 23 6.78 -7.21 6.90
CA GLY A 23 5.94 -8.41 6.78
C GLY A 23 4.56 -8.29 7.42
N LYS A 24 4.18 -7.09 7.87
CA LYS A 24 2.86 -6.77 8.44
C LYS A 24 1.83 -6.60 7.31
N LYS A 25 1.37 -7.74 6.76
CA LYS A 25 0.56 -7.78 5.53
C LYS A 25 -0.75 -6.98 5.65
N THR A 26 -1.43 -7.03 6.80
CA THR A 26 -2.73 -6.37 6.98
C THR A 26 -2.55 -4.86 7.12
N GLU A 27 -1.60 -4.42 7.94
CA GLU A 27 -1.26 -3.01 8.13
C GLU A 27 -0.68 -2.39 6.84
N GLY A 28 0.15 -3.15 6.13
CA GLY A 28 0.68 -2.78 4.82
C GLY A 28 -0.41 -2.62 3.78
N LEU A 29 -1.42 -3.50 3.76
CA LEU A 29 -2.58 -3.40 2.87
C LEU A 29 -3.39 -2.12 3.13
N ILE A 30 -3.71 -1.85 4.39
CA ILE A 30 -4.48 -0.65 4.79
C ILE A 30 -3.69 0.62 4.44
N ALA A 31 -2.40 0.65 4.80
CA ALA A 31 -1.53 1.79 4.52
C ALA A 31 -1.36 2.03 3.01
N SER A 32 -1.24 0.96 2.21
CA SER A 32 -1.18 1.05 0.75
C SER A 32 -2.48 1.62 0.18
N GLY A 33 -3.64 1.22 0.72
CA GLY A 33 -4.92 1.83 0.39
C GLY A 33 -4.97 3.33 0.67
N ILE A 34 -4.54 3.76 1.85
CA ILE A 34 -4.49 5.20 2.19
C ILE A 34 -3.56 5.96 1.24
N ALA A 35 -2.38 5.40 0.93
CA ALA A 35 -1.44 5.99 -0.01
C ALA A 35 -2.04 6.12 -1.42
N GLY A 36 -2.73 5.08 -1.90
CA GLY A 36 -3.41 5.07 -3.20
C GLY A 36 -4.56 6.07 -3.29
N GLY A 37 -5.35 6.19 -2.22
CA GLY A 37 -6.42 7.19 -2.11
C GLY A 37 -5.88 8.62 -2.17
N LEU A 38 -4.86 8.94 -1.37
CA LEU A 38 -4.23 10.26 -1.38
C LEU A 38 -3.58 10.58 -2.73
N ALA A 39 -2.91 9.61 -3.35
CA ALA A 39 -2.29 9.78 -4.65
C ALA A 39 -3.33 10.06 -5.75
N LEU A 40 -4.47 9.35 -5.74
CA LEU A 40 -5.51 9.58 -6.73
C LEU A 40 -6.24 10.91 -6.49
N SER A 41 -6.46 11.31 -5.24
CA SER A 41 -6.99 12.64 -4.90
C SER A 41 -6.07 13.78 -5.32
N LEU A 42 -4.76 13.57 -5.34
CA LEU A 42 -3.79 14.53 -5.91
C LEU A 42 -3.88 14.61 -7.43
N LEU A 43 -4.04 13.46 -8.09
CA LEU A 43 -4.05 13.39 -9.54
C LEU A 43 -5.35 13.96 -10.14
N LEU A 44 -6.47 13.71 -9.47
CA LEU A 44 -7.82 14.07 -9.93
C LEU A 44 -8.36 15.29 -9.19
N GLU A 45 -7.67 16.43 -9.29
CA GLU A 45 -8.11 17.69 -8.64
C GLU A 45 -9.50 18.16 -9.11
N ASN A 46 -9.97 17.71 -10.27
CA ASN A 46 -11.28 18.03 -10.83
C ASN A 46 -12.43 17.16 -10.29
N ILE A 47 -12.13 16.11 -9.52
CA ILE A 47 -13.12 15.22 -8.91
C ILE A 47 -13.22 15.53 -7.41
N PRO A 48 -14.40 15.46 -6.77
CA PRO A 48 -14.51 15.63 -5.33
C PRO A 48 -13.54 14.70 -4.59
N ALA A 49 -12.71 15.30 -3.73
CA ALA A 49 -11.63 14.60 -3.05
C ALA A 49 -12.05 13.30 -2.34
N PRO A 50 -13.23 13.20 -1.68
CA PRO A 50 -13.68 11.94 -1.08
C PRO A 50 -13.89 10.83 -2.11
N ILE A 51 -14.42 11.16 -3.29
CA ILE A 51 -14.69 10.19 -4.37
C ILE A 51 -13.37 9.68 -4.95
N ALA A 52 -12.46 10.59 -5.30
CA ALA A 52 -11.14 10.24 -5.80
C ALA A 52 -10.37 9.39 -4.76
N PHE A 53 -10.47 9.75 -3.48
CA PHE A 53 -9.84 8.99 -2.40
C PHE A 53 -10.38 7.56 -2.32
N THR A 54 -11.71 7.40 -2.29
CA THR A 54 -12.33 6.07 -2.19
C THR A 54 -11.97 5.19 -3.37
N ILE A 55 -12.00 5.72 -4.60
CA ILE A 55 -11.65 4.96 -5.80
C ILE A 55 -10.18 4.53 -5.75
N GLY A 56 -9.27 5.46 -5.41
CA GLY A 56 -7.84 5.16 -5.29
C GLY A 56 -7.55 4.14 -4.20
N ALA A 57 -8.16 4.32 -3.03
CA ALA A 57 -7.95 3.43 -1.89
C ALA A 57 -8.47 2.01 -2.17
N VAL A 58 -9.70 1.87 -2.67
CA VAL A 58 -10.27 0.56 -3.01
C VAL A 58 -9.46 -0.10 -4.12
N GLY A 59 -9.11 0.64 -5.18
CA GLY A 59 -8.30 0.11 -6.29
C GLY A 59 -6.95 -0.42 -5.82
N THR A 60 -6.25 0.34 -4.98
CA THR A 60 -4.94 -0.09 -4.44
C THR A 60 -5.08 -1.26 -3.47
N VAL A 61 -6.07 -1.28 -2.58
CA VAL A 61 -6.30 -2.42 -1.68
C VAL A 61 -6.60 -3.69 -2.46
N VAL A 62 -7.47 -3.63 -3.46
CA VAL A 62 -7.82 -4.80 -4.28
C VAL A 62 -6.59 -5.30 -5.05
N PHE A 63 -5.81 -4.39 -5.65
CA PHE A 63 -4.59 -4.73 -6.37
C PHE A 63 -3.55 -5.39 -5.46
N GLU A 64 -3.25 -4.78 -4.32
CA GLU A 64 -2.26 -5.28 -3.35
C GLU A 64 -2.72 -6.62 -2.75
N TRP A 65 -4.02 -6.78 -2.45
CA TRP A 65 -4.57 -8.04 -1.98
C TRP A 65 -4.45 -9.16 -3.02
N TYR A 66 -4.74 -8.85 -4.28
CA TYR A 66 -4.57 -9.79 -5.39
C TYR A 66 -3.09 -10.18 -5.52
N ARG A 67 -2.18 -9.21 -5.49
CA ARG A 67 -0.73 -9.44 -5.51
C ARG A 67 -0.31 -10.34 -4.36
N LEU A 68 -0.77 -10.07 -3.13
CA LEU A 68 -0.43 -10.89 -1.97
C LEU A 68 -0.96 -12.31 -2.10
N LYS A 69 -2.16 -12.54 -2.64
CA LYS A 69 -2.68 -13.91 -2.84
C LYS A 69 -1.96 -14.67 -3.95
N VAL A 70 -1.69 -14.03 -5.07
CA VAL A 70 -1.13 -14.68 -6.26
C VAL A 70 0.39 -14.89 -6.14
N PHE A 71 1.10 -13.95 -5.51
CA PHE A 71 2.57 -14.00 -5.40
C PHE A 71 3.07 -14.42 -4.01
N SER A 72 2.20 -14.69 -3.03
CA SER A 72 2.60 -15.43 -1.81
C SER A 72 2.75 -16.94 -2.09
N SER A 73 3.57 -17.29 -3.07
CA SER A 73 4.24 -18.59 -3.05
C SER A 73 5.13 -18.61 -1.79
N PRO A 74 5.17 -19.72 -1.03
CA PRO A 74 5.91 -19.77 0.22
C PRO A 74 7.39 -19.47 -0.02
N GLN A 75 7.85 -18.30 0.43
CA GLN A 75 9.25 -18.02 0.61
C GLN A 75 9.83 -19.13 1.48
N GLN A 76 10.79 -19.84 0.89
CA GLN A 76 11.46 -21.00 1.43
C GLN A 76 11.90 -20.74 2.88
N LYS A 77 11.37 -21.54 3.79
CA LYS A 77 11.87 -21.70 5.16
C LYS A 77 13.40 -21.88 5.06
N PRO A 78 14.24 -21.05 5.70
CA PRO A 78 15.66 -21.30 5.70
C PRO A 78 15.86 -22.69 6.30
N ARG A 79 16.46 -23.61 5.53
CA ARG A 79 16.86 -24.92 6.02
C ARG A 79 17.73 -24.65 7.25
N LYS A 80 17.20 -24.96 8.45
CA LYS A 80 18.01 -25.06 9.66
C LYS A 80 19.12 -26.06 9.31
N GLY A 81 20.33 -25.55 9.10
CA GLY A 81 21.52 -26.36 9.03
C GLY A 81 21.68 -27.04 10.38
N HIS A 82 21.19 -28.27 10.49
CA HIS A 82 21.71 -29.24 11.43
C HIS A 82 23.19 -29.41 11.08
N ARG A 83 24.07 -28.78 11.86
CA ARG A 83 25.43 -29.28 12.00
C ARG A 83 25.47 -30.00 13.34
N SER A 84 25.42 -31.33 13.21
CA SER A 84 25.89 -32.32 14.17
C SER A 84 27.33 -32.05 14.60
#